data_AF-A0ABC8LYZ7-F1
#
_entry.id   AF-A0ABC8LYZ7-F1
#
_cell.length_a   1.000
_cell.length_b   1.000
_cell.length_c   1.000
_cell.angle_alpha   90.00
_cell.angle_beta   90.00
_cell.angle_gamma   90.00
#
_symmetry.space_group_name_H-M   'P 1'
#
loop_
_entity.id
_entity.type
_entity.pdbx_description
1 polymer ?
#
loop_
_entity_poly.entity_id
_entity_poly.type
_entity_poly.pdbx_seq_one_letter_code
_entity_poly.pdbx_strand_id
1 'polypeptide(L)'
;MGESVETSKRDMVMDEKIYIAVTGRDLESKSSLVWAIQNSGGKEFCIVYVHQPIQKLRKEKERAHKSLDKYLNICRQMQASAEKICIEMDSVEEGILQLISNRGVKKLVMGAAADRHYSMRMRDLQSKKAIYIHRKAPATCHIWFTCKGYLICSREGRRRDNLYLECASSNSSSQSEITNGTESVPSSSMVKVDGELIQVDDAINRVHAKQSENVYINELTHRKETEKSLSKNKELEKMIRKLQYKYSLSVEALRRLRQEREELKIELREASKLKSNRKNHGPPQYFLCPITQDVMEDPHVAADGFTYEGEAISSWFERGHETSPMTNKRLPHTCLVPNLALRSAIQEWLQASKLMKD
;
A
#
# COMPACT_ATOMS: atom_id res chain seq x y z
N MET A 1 45.32 52.44 6.13
CA MET A 1 44.90 51.57 7.24
C MET A 1 43.45 51.92 7.50
N GLY A 2 42.41 51.24 7.01
CA GLY A 2 42.30 49.83 6.68
C GLY A 2 41.43 49.12 7.71
N GLU A 3 40.24 49.64 8.01
CA GLU A 3 39.22 48.91 8.78
C GLU A 3 38.06 48.57 7.85
N SER A 4 38.06 47.31 7.44
CA SER A 4 37.07 46.70 6.58
C SER A 4 35.78 46.47 7.37
N VAL A 5 34.70 47.05 6.87
CA VAL A 5 33.33 46.72 7.26
C VAL A 5 33.04 45.29 6.75
N GLU A 6 33.24 44.29 7.59
CA GLU A 6 32.89 42.91 7.28
C GLU A 6 31.39 42.70 7.56
N THR A 7 30.55 43.03 6.57
CA THR A 7 29.13 42.68 6.58
C THR A 7 28.99 41.17 6.44
N SER A 8 28.95 40.46 7.57
CA SER A 8 28.60 39.04 7.62
C SER A 8 27.11 38.87 7.29
N LYS A 9 26.79 38.84 5.98
CA LYS A 9 25.58 38.18 5.48
C LYS A 9 25.76 36.69 5.72
N ARG A 10 25.38 36.22 6.91
CA ARG A 10 25.06 34.81 7.11
C ARG A 10 23.78 34.57 6.33
N ASP A 11 23.91 34.06 5.10
CA ASP A 11 22.81 33.37 4.46
C ASP A 11 22.33 32.31 5.45
N MET A 12 21.16 32.54 6.04
CA MET A 12 20.45 31.52 6.79
C MET A 12 20.18 30.40 5.80
N VAL A 13 21.04 29.37 5.80
CA VAL A 13 20.79 28.14 5.06
C VAL A 13 19.60 27.50 5.74
N MET A 14 18.40 27.84 5.26
CA MET A 14 17.19 27.13 5.61
C MET A 14 17.40 25.71 5.07
N ASP A 15 17.40 24.71 5.96
CA ASP A 15 17.48 23.31 5.57
C ASP A 15 16.31 23.03 4.61
N GLU A 16 16.62 22.87 3.33
CA GLU A 16 15.63 22.76 2.27
C GLU A 16 14.81 21.47 2.45
N LYS A 17 13.52 21.63 2.76
CA LYS A 17 12.57 20.52 3.04
C LYS A 17 12.52 19.52 1.89
N ILE A 18 12.64 18.23 2.23
CA ILE A 18 12.68 17.11 1.27
C ILE A 18 11.35 16.38 1.26
N TYR A 19 10.74 16.26 0.10
CA TYR A 19 9.45 15.61 -0.07
C TYR A 19 9.66 14.14 -0.43
N ILE A 20 8.89 13.24 0.20
CA ILE A 20 8.98 11.80 -0.04
C ILE A 20 7.60 11.32 -0.48
N ALA A 21 7.48 10.91 -1.74
CA ALA A 21 6.23 10.34 -2.25
C ALA A 21 6.13 8.87 -1.84
N VAL A 22 5.12 8.57 -1.02
CA VAL A 22 4.86 7.22 -0.50
C VAL A 22 3.55 6.65 -1.04
N THR A 23 3.46 5.33 -1.08
CA THR A 23 2.17 4.64 -1.24
C THR A 23 1.65 4.20 0.13
N GLY A 24 0.32 4.10 0.27
CA GLY A 24 -0.30 3.90 1.58
C GLY A 24 -0.01 2.54 2.25
N ARG A 25 0.70 1.60 1.59
CA ARG A 25 0.73 0.19 2.01
C ARG A 25 2.03 -0.60 1.73
N ASP A 26 3.13 0.01 1.27
CA ASP A 26 4.33 -0.75 0.87
C ASP A 26 5.53 -0.65 1.84
N LEU A 27 6.31 -1.73 1.86
CA LEU A 27 7.64 -1.76 2.47
C LEU A 27 8.63 -0.84 1.73
N GLU A 28 8.38 -0.61 0.44
CA GLU A 28 9.24 0.19 -0.44
C GLU A 28 9.24 1.68 -0.07
N SER A 29 8.10 2.23 0.35
CA SER A 29 8.05 3.61 0.87
C SER A 29 8.85 3.76 2.16
N LYS A 30 8.94 2.69 2.98
CA LYS A 30 9.77 2.73 4.19
C LYS A 30 11.25 2.76 3.83
N SER A 31 11.70 1.93 2.90
CA SER A 31 13.09 1.94 2.45
C SER A 31 13.46 3.26 1.77
N SER A 32 12.56 3.84 0.98
CA SER A 32 12.74 5.16 0.37
C SER A 32 12.85 6.28 1.42
N LEU A 33 12.04 6.22 2.49
CA LEU A 33 12.13 7.14 3.62
C LEU A 33 13.47 7.01 4.35
N VAL A 34 13.87 5.80 4.71
CA VAL A 34 15.13 5.54 5.43
C VAL A 34 16.31 6.01 4.59
N TRP A 35 16.30 5.69 3.29
CA TRP A 35 17.32 6.17 2.37
C TRP A 35 17.38 7.71 2.33
N ALA A 36 16.24 8.38 2.27
CA ALA A 36 16.17 9.84 2.25
C ALA A 36 16.82 10.43 3.51
N ILE A 37 16.45 9.95 4.70
CA ILE A 37 17.00 10.45 5.97
C ILE A 37 18.52 10.25 6.04
N GLN A 38 19.03 9.13 5.54
CA GLN A 38 20.45 8.78 5.64
C GLN A 38 21.34 9.45 4.57
N ASN A 39 20.81 9.73 3.37
CA ASN A 39 21.66 10.04 2.20
C ASN A 39 21.36 11.40 1.56
N SER A 40 20.22 12.02 1.85
CA SER A 40 19.83 13.26 1.16
C SER A 40 20.45 14.53 1.75
N GLY A 41 21.02 14.45 2.96
CA GLY A 41 21.61 15.57 3.69
C GLY A 41 20.61 16.55 4.31
N GLY A 42 19.30 16.31 4.18
CA GLY A 42 18.25 17.15 4.79
C GLY A 42 17.87 16.73 6.21
N LYS A 43 17.29 17.67 6.98
CA LYS A 43 16.75 17.43 8.34
C LYS A 43 15.24 17.62 8.44
N GLU A 44 14.65 18.29 7.46
CA GLU A 44 13.20 18.48 7.36
C GLU A 44 12.60 17.69 6.20
N PHE A 45 11.54 16.95 6.48
CA PHE A 45 10.90 16.06 5.55
C PHE A 45 9.39 16.30 5.45
N CYS A 46 8.82 16.03 4.28
CA CYS A 46 7.38 16.00 4.09
C CYS A 46 6.98 14.69 3.42
N ILE A 47 6.23 13.85 4.15
CA ILE A 47 5.68 12.60 3.64
C ILE A 47 4.44 12.92 2.80
N VAL A 48 4.49 12.63 1.51
CA VAL A 48 3.43 12.93 0.55
C VAL A 48 2.70 11.65 0.17
N TYR A 49 1.39 11.66 0.35
CA TYR A 49 0.49 10.63 -0.18
C TYR A 49 -0.53 11.24 -1.11
N VAL A 50 -0.68 10.66 -2.30
CA VAL A 50 -1.77 11.03 -3.21
C VAL A 50 -2.90 10.00 -3.05
N HIS A 51 -3.99 10.45 -2.42
CA HIS A 51 -5.22 9.68 -2.32
C HIS A 51 -5.98 9.80 -3.65
N GLN A 52 -6.18 8.67 -4.34
CA GLN A 52 -7.10 8.59 -5.46
C GLN A 52 -8.51 8.33 -4.92
N PRO A 53 -9.42 9.33 -4.94
CA PRO A 53 -10.74 9.18 -4.34
C PRO A 53 -11.63 8.29 -5.23
N ILE A 54 -11.60 6.98 -5.02
CA ILE A 54 -12.52 6.08 -5.72
C ILE A 54 -13.81 5.97 -4.88
N GLN A 55 -14.74 6.90 -5.15
CA GLN A 55 -16.09 7.03 -4.55
C GLN A 55 -16.16 6.98 -3.01
N LYS A 56 -16.23 8.16 -2.38
CA LYS A 56 -16.83 8.48 -1.05
C LYS A 56 -16.55 7.53 0.14
N LEU A 57 -15.53 6.68 0.13
CA LEU A 57 -15.20 5.85 1.29
C LEU A 57 -14.31 6.61 2.26
N ARG A 58 -14.90 7.45 3.12
CA ARG A 58 -14.22 8.21 4.20
C ARG A 58 -13.22 7.36 5.00
N LYS A 59 -13.52 6.07 5.16
CA LYS A 59 -12.66 5.08 5.84
C LYS A 59 -11.31 4.84 5.15
N GLU A 60 -11.20 5.01 3.84
CA GLU A 60 -9.93 4.82 3.11
C GLU A 60 -8.96 5.97 3.35
N LYS A 61 -9.45 7.22 3.30
CA LYS A 61 -8.67 8.40 3.67
C LYS A 61 -8.15 8.29 5.10
N GLU A 62 -8.99 7.87 6.04
CA GLU A 62 -8.58 7.69 7.44
C GLU A 62 -7.52 6.58 7.61
N ARG A 63 -7.68 5.45 6.90
CA ARG A 63 -6.66 4.38 6.88
C ARG A 63 -5.33 4.87 6.32
N ALA A 64 -5.35 5.68 5.26
CA ALA A 64 -4.14 6.27 4.71
C ALA A 64 -3.46 7.20 5.72
N HIS A 65 -4.22 8.05 6.43
CA HIS A 65 -3.67 8.93 7.47
C HIS A 65 -3.02 8.13 8.61
N LYS A 66 -3.66 7.07 9.09
CA LYS A 66 -3.12 6.15 10.10
C LYS A 66 -1.87 5.41 9.61
N SER A 67 -1.81 5.08 8.32
CA SER A 67 -0.60 4.49 7.72
C SER A 67 0.55 5.51 7.68
N LEU A 68 0.25 6.78 7.37
CA LEU A 68 1.23 7.86 7.32
C LEU A 68 1.87 8.15 8.69
N ASP A 69 1.13 7.99 9.78
CA ASP A 69 1.66 8.16 11.14
C ASP A 69 2.83 7.21 11.44
N LYS A 70 2.86 6.03 10.81
CA LYS A 70 3.98 5.10 10.95
C LYS A 70 5.28 5.68 10.39
N TYR A 71 5.21 6.46 9.32
CA TYR A 71 6.39 7.10 8.74
C TYR A 71 6.89 8.25 9.60
N LEU A 72 5.97 9.05 10.18
CA LEU A 72 6.33 10.10 11.13
C LEU A 72 7.05 9.53 12.36
N ASN A 73 6.62 8.36 12.84
CA ASN A 73 7.29 7.67 13.93
C ASN A 73 8.71 7.22 13.56
N ILE A 74 8.93 6.73 12.34
CA ILE A 74 10.27 6.38 11.84
C ILE A 74 11.15 7.64 11.79
N CYS A 75 10.65 8.75 11.26
CA CYS A 75 11.39 10.02 11.23
C CYS A 75 11.81 10.44 12.65
N ARG A 76 10.88 10.38 13.62
CA ARG A 76 11.16 10.73 15.02
C ARG A 76 12.25 9.84 15.64
N GLN A 77 12.20 8.54 15.40
CA GLN A 77 13.21 7.59 15.87
C GLN A 77 14.60 7.88 15.28
N MET A 78 14.64 8.38 14.04
CA MET A 78 15.87 8.76 13.34
C MET A 78 16.25 10.23 13.53
N GLN A 79 15.65 10.94 14.50
CA GLN A 79 15.93 12.35 14.82
C GLN A 79 15.69 13.31 13.65
N ALA A 80 14.76 12.98 12.76
CA ALA A 80 14.37 13.78 11.60
C ALA A 80 13.02 14.49 11.84
N SER A 81 12.93 15.77 11.49
CA SER A 81 11.68 16.54 11.54
C SER A 81 10.82 16.19 10.32
N ALA A 82 9.57 15.79 10.54
CA ALA A 82 8.69 15.40 9.43
C ALA A 82 7.25 15.83 9.63
N GLU A 83 6.62 16.28 8.54
CA GLU A 83 5.18 16.47 8.42
C GLU A 83 4.60 15.53 7.37
N LYS A 84 3.27 15.43 7.30
CA LYS A 84 2.57 14.65 6.27
C LYS A 84 1.57 15.49 5.51
N ILE A 85 1.45 15.26 4.20
CA ILE A 85 0.45 15.87 3.34
C ILE A 85 -0.29 14.77 2.58
N CYS A 86 -1.61 14.83 2.60
CA CYS A 86 -2.50 13.98 1.81
C CYS A 86 -3.15 14.84 0.72
N ILE A 87 -2.87 14.54 -0.54
CA ILE A 87 -3.47 15.24 -1.69
C ILE A 87 -4.54 14.34 -2.28
N GLU A 88 -5.75 14.87 -2.49
CA GLU A 88 -6.78 14.17 -3.25
C GLU A 88 -6.60 14.48 -4.73
N MET A 89 -6.38 13.45 -5.55
CA MET A 89 -6.21 13.59 -7.00
C MET A 89 -6.61 12.31 -7.72
N ASP A 90 -7.26 12.42 -8.88
CA ASP A 90 -7.66 11.26 -9.68
C ASP A 90 -6.48 10.44 -10.21
N SER A 91 -5.32 11.08 -10.34
CA SER A 91 -4.06 10.48 -10.80
C SER A 91 -2.94 10.75 -9.79
N VAL A 92 -2.22 9.71 -9.38
CA VAL A 92 -1.04 9.85 -8.49
C VAL A 92 0.01 10.72 -9.15
N GLU A 93 0.23 10.50 -10.43
CA GLU A 93 1.21 11.21 -11.25
C GLU A 93 0.89 12.71 -11.30
N GLU A 94 -0.36 13.07 -11.58
CA GLU A 94 -0.78 14.47 -11.61
C GLU A 94 -0.73 15.10 -10.21
N GLY A 95 -1.05 14.35 -9.16
CA GLY A 95 -0.94 14.84 -7.78
C GLY A 95 0.50 15.20 -7.41
N ILE A 96 1.47 14.37 -7.81
CA ILE A 96 2.90 14.64 -7.61
C ILE A 96 3.36 15.81 -8.49
N LEU A 97 2.97 15.86 -9.76
CA LEU A 97 3.35 16.97 -10.65
C LEU A 97 2.81 18.31 -10.16
N GLN A 98 1.55 18.38 -9.72
CA GLN A 98 0.98 19.58 -9.12
C GLN A 98 1.67 19.98 -7.83
N LEU A 99 2.09 19.01 -7.00
CA LEU A 99 2.88 19.32 -5.81
C LEU A 99 4.19 20.02 -6.20
N ILE A 100 4.89 19.51 -7.22
CA ILE A 100 6.15 20.11 -7.69
C ILE A 100 5.93 21.52 -8.25
N SER A 101 4.95 21.68 -9.13
CA SER A 101 4.71 22.96 -9.81
C SER A 101 4.11 24.01 -8.87
N ASN A 102 3.08 23.65 -8.10
CA ASN A 102 2.25 24.63 -7.38
C ASN A 102 2.78 24.91 -5.97
N ARG A 103 3.41 23.91 -5.32
CA ARG A 103 4.01 24.09 -3.99
C ARG A 103 5.52 24.32 -4.05
N GLY A 104 6.09 24.37 -5.26
CA GLY A 104 7.49 24.70 -5.48
C GLY A 104 8.47 23.66 -4.92
N VAL A 105 8.09 22.37 -4.89
CA VAL A 105 8.97 21.31 -4.38
C VAL A 105 10.26 21.26 -5.20
N LYS A 106 11.39 21.41 -4.50
CA LYS A 106 12.73 21.41 -5.11
C LYS A 106 13.45 20.08 -5.02
N LYS A 107 13.07 19.24 -4.04
CA LYS A 107 13.71 17.97 -3.72
C LYS A 107 12.64 16.90 -3.46
N LEU A 108 12.64 15.85 -4.28
CA LEU A 108 11.69 14.74 -4.20
C LEU A 108 12.43 13.39 -4.14
N VAL A 109 12.00 12.52 -3.23
CA VAL A 109 12.37 11.10 -3.20
C VAL A 109 11.13 10.26 -3.52
N MET A 110 11.26 9.28 -4.42
CA MET A 110 10.16 8.35 -4.73
C MET A 110 10.65 6.96 -5.15
N GLY A 111 9.77 5.98 -5.09
CA GLY A 111 10.07 4.61 -5.51
C GLY A 111 10.29 4.46 -7.02
N ALA A 112 11.35 3.74 -7.41
CA ALA A 112 11.71 3.47 -8.81
C ALA A 112 10.91 2.34 -9.46
N ALA A 113 10.25 1.48 -8.67
CA ALA A 113 9.67 0.21 -9.09
C ALA A 113 8.21 0.04 -8.60
N ALA A 114 7.42 -0.84 -9.24
CA ALA A 114 5.96 -0.94 -9.02
C ALA A 114 5.50 -2.14 -8.15
N ASP A 115 6.27 -3.24 -8.09
CA ASP A 115 6.06 -4.44 -7.28
C ASP A 115 7.22 -4.84 -6.33
N ARG A 116 7.07 -5.97 -5.63
CA ARG A 116 8.00 -6.47 -4.59
C ARG A 116 9.06 -7.47 -5.09
N HIS A 117 9.12 -7.80 -6.38
CA HIS A 117 9.95 -8.90 -6.91
C HIS A 117 11.17 -8.48 -7.72
N TYR A 118 11.60 -7.22 -7.64
CA TYR A 118 12.74 -6.76 -8.45
C TYR A 118 14.10 -7.16 -7.87
N SER A 119 15.04 -7.43 -8.78
CA SER A 119 16.44 -7.77 -8.50
C SER A 119 17.20 -6.57 -7.89
N MET A 120 18.14 -6.84 -6.99
CA MET A 120 19.08 -5.83 -6.48
C MET A 120 19.98 -5.22 -7.56
N ARG A 121 19.94 -5.75 -8.81
CA ARG A 121 20.76 -5.31 -9.95
C ARG A 121 20.03 -4.36 -10.91
N MET A 122 18.85 -3.86 -10.53
CA MET A 122 18.10 -2.90 -11.34
C MET A 122 18.87 -1.58 -11.48
N ARG A 123 19.10 -1.13 -12.72
CA ARG A 123 19.80 0.13 -13.02
C ARG A 123 18.89 1.21 -13.64
N ASP A 124 17.74 0.80 -14.15
CA ASP A 124 16.78 1.66 -14.84
C ASP A 124 15.45 1.72 -14.09
N LEU A 125 14.66 2.78 -14.32
CA LEU A 125 13.31 2.91 -13.77
C LEU A 125 12.37 1.86 -14.37
N GLN A 126 11.58 1.18 -13.54
CA GLN A 126 10.60 0.17 -13.97
C GLN A 126 9.16 0.51 -13.58
N SER A 127 8.96 1.49 -12.68
CA SER A 127 7.64 2.01 -12.38
C SER A 127 7.18 2.95 -13.50
N LYS A 128 6.03 2.65 -14.11
CA LYS A 128 5.37 3.56 -15.06
C LYS A 128 5.15 4.95 -14.45
N LYS A 129 4.86 5.01 -13.14
CA LYS A 129 4.71 6.28 -12.40
C LYS A 129 6.05 7.02 -12.30
N ALA A 130 7.12 6.31 -11.92
CA ALA A 130 8.46 6.89 -11.82
C ALA A 130 8.96 7.42 -13.17
N ILE A 131 8.80 6.64 -14.25
CA ILE A 131 9.16 7.04 -15.62
C ILE A 131 8.39 8.29 -16.03
N TYR A 132 7.08 8.35 -15.74
CA TYR A 132 6.26 9.50 -16.06
C TYR A 132 6.71 10.75 -15.31
N ILE A 133 6.92 10.66 -13.98
CA ILE A 133 7.41 11.77 -13.16
C ILE A 133 8.80 12.23 -13.57
N HIS A 134 9.73 11.29 -13.80
CA HIS A 134 11.08 11.60 -14.31
C HIS A 134 11.04 12.47 -15.57
N ARG A 135 10.15 12.13 -16.50
CA ARG A 135 10.00 12.86 -17.78
C ARG A 135 9.24 14.17 -17.66
N LYS A 136 8.18 14.24 -16.84
CA LYS A 136 7.21 15.36 -16.86
C LYS A 136 7.41 16.38 -15.75
N ALA A 137 8.10 16.04 -14.66
CA ALA A 137 8.31 16.99 -13.56
C ALA A 137 9.13 18.21 -14.03
N PRO A 138 8.84 19.41 -13.54
CA PRO A 138 9.63 20.60 -13.83
C PRO A 138 11.13 20.38 -13.64
N ALA A 139 11.96 20.94 -14.53
CA ALA A 139 13.42 20.80 -14.47
C ALA A 139 14.05 21.43 -13.22
N THR A 140 13.29 22.23 -12.46
CA THR A 140 13.73 22.88 -11.21
C THR A 140 13.66 21.96 -10.00
N CYS A 141 13.15 20.73 -10.14
CA CYS A 141 13.03 19.76 -9.06
C CYS A 141 14.03 18.63 -9.24
N HIS A 142 14.90 18.49 -8.24
CA HIS A 142 15.82 17.38 -8.08
C HIS A 142 15.06 16.14 -7.58
N ILE A 143 15.21 15.02 -8.25
CA ILE A 143 14.45 13.79 -7.94
C ILE A 143 15.40 12.61 -7.74
N TRP A 144 15.27 11.90 -6.62
CA TRP A 144 15.92 10.63 -6.38
C TRP A 144 14.92 9.48 -6.50
N PHE A 145 15.31 8.44 -7.24
CA PHE A 145 14.54 7.23 -7.42
C PHE A 145 15.19 6.08 -6.69
N THR A 146 14.50 5.52 -5.70
CA THR A 146 15.03 4.49 -4.81
C THR A 146 14.31 3.16 -4.96
N CYS A 147 15.00 2.06 -4.70
CA CYS A 147 14.40 0.73 -4.56
C CYS A 147 15.15 -0.09 -3.50
N LYS A 148 14.42 -0.72 -2.56
CA LYS A 148 14.98 -1.58 -1.50
C LYS A 148 16.12 -0.93 -0.69
N GLY A 149 16.08 0.40 -0.55
CA GLY A 149 17.06 1.18 0.22
C GLY A 149 18.30 1.58 -0.58
N TYR A 150 18.32 1.33 -1.89
CA TYR A 150 19.39 1.75 -2.79
C TYR A 150 18.91 2.86 -3.72
N LEU A 151 19.82 3.78 -4.06
CA LEU A 151 19.61 4.75 -5.13
C LEU A 151 19.72 4.02 -6.48
N ILE A 152 18.68 4.14 -7.31
CA ILE A 152 18.67 3.59 -8.67
C ILE A 152 19.16 4.63 -9.65
N CYS A 153 18.54 5.81 -9.64
CA CYS A 153 19.01 6.96 -10.41
C CYS A 153 18.53 8.28 -9.79
N SER A 154 19.11 9.38 -10.27
CA SER A 154 18.70 10.74 -9.91
C SER A 154 18.53 11.61 -11.15
N ARG A 155 17.62 12.58 -11.05
CA ARG A 155 17.43 13.62 -12.05
C ARG A 155 17.76 14.97 -11.41
N GLU A 156 18.82 15.61 -11.88
CA GLU A 156 19.28 16.86 -11.30
C GLU A 156 18.31 18.02 -11.54
N GLY A 157 18.08 18.82 -10.50
CA GLY A 157 17.31 20.06 -10.59
C GLY A 157 18.19 21.22 -11.06
N ARG A 158 17.76 21.95 -12.09
CA ARG A 158 18.44 23.18 -12.54
C ARG A 158 18.22 24.29 -11.49
N ARG A 159 19.31 24.92 -11.04
CA ARG A 159 19.25 26.13 -10.19
C ARG A 159 18.65 27.30 -11.00
N ARG A 160 17.90 28.16 -10.31
CA ARG A 160 17.13 29.28 -10.91
C ARG A 160 18.00 30.29 -11.67
N ASP A 161 19.31 30.26 -11.51
CA ASP A 161 20.24 31.26 -12.05
C ASP A 161 20.48 31.13 -13.57
N ASN A 162 19.94 30.09 -14.24
CA ASN A 162 20.08 29.86 -15.69
C ASN A 162 18.73 29.76 -16.42
N LEU A 163 17.86 30.76 -16.24
CA LEU A 163 16.58 30.88 -16.96
C LEU A 163 16.55 32.14 -17.86
N TYR A 164 17.50 32.24 -18.79
CA TYR A 164 17.37 33.10 -19.98
C TYR A 164 17.96 32.37 -21.19
N LEU A 165 17.10 31.64 -21.89
CA LEU A 165 17.10 31.27 -23.33
C LEU A 165 16.39 29.92 -23.46
N GLU A 166 15.14 29.92 -23.93
CA GLU A 166 14.92 29.56 -25.33
C GLU A 166 13.50 29.92 -25.77
N CYS A 167 13.48 30.49 -26.95
CA CYS A 167 12.46 31.37 -27.48
C CYS A 167 11.46 30.58 -28.30
N ALA A 168 10.25 31.10 -28.34
CA ALA A 168 9.24 30.76 -29.34
C ALA A 168 9.80 30.90 -30.76
N SER A 169 9.50 29.93 -31.61
CA SER A 169 9.50 29.96 -33.08
C SER A 169 8.67 28.73 -33.51
N SER A 170 7.61 28.78 -34.32
CA SER A 170 7.28 29.72 -35.39
C SER A 170 5.78 29.67 -35.75
N ASN A 171 5.26 30.85 -36.10
CA ASN A 171 4.12 31.21 -36.97
C ASN A 171 3.89 30.26 -38.17
N SER A 172 2.66 29.86 -38.53
CA SER A 172 1.53 30.55 -39.20
C SER A 172 1.62 30.66 -40.74
N SER A 173 0.50 30.33 -41.39
CA SER A 173 0.04 30.76 -42.74
C SER A 173 0.71 30.04 -43.94
N SER A 174 0.10 29.78 -45.10
CA SER A 174 -1.07 30.34 -45.79
C SER A 174 -1.56 29.38 -46.89
N GLN A 175 -2.78 29.62 -47.38
CA GLN A 175 -3.36 29.09 -48.62
C GLN A 175 -2.57 29.51 -49.87
N SER A 176 -2.73 28.77 -50.96
CA SER A 176 -2.68 29.32 -52.32
C SER A 176 -3.55 28.50 -53.28
N GLU A 177 -4.56 29.18 -53.83
CA GLU A 177 -5.32 28.80 -55.02
C GLU A 177 -4.40 28.76 -56.25
N ILE A 178 -4.65 27.80 -57.15
CA ILE A 178 -4.19 27.86 -58.54
C ILE A 178 -5.43 27.70 -59.41
N THR A 179 -5.80 28.79 -60.08
CA THR A 179 -6.76 28.82 -61.18
C THR A 179 -6.05 28.29 -62.44
N ASN A 180 -6.74 27.47 -63.23
CA ASN A 180 -6.39 27.27 -64.64
C ASN A 180 -7.69 27.22 -65.43
N GLY A 181 -7.85 28.20 -66.31
CA GLY A 181 -8.90 28.23 -67.32
C GLY A 181 -8.49 27.45 -68.56
N THR A 182 -9.47 26.86 -69.22
CA THR A 182 -9.44 26.53 -70.65
C THR A 182 -10.86 26.68 -71.19
N GLU A 183 -11.01 27.57 -72.17
CA GLU A 183 -12.21 27.77 -72.98
C GLU A 183 -12.44 26.59 -73.93
N SER A 184 -13.71 26.22 -74.17
CA SER A 184 -14.18 25.84 -75.52
C SER A 184 -15.72 25.76 -75.60
N VAL A 185 -16.29 26.70 -76.39
CA VAL A 185 -17.47 26.65 -77.29
C VAL A 185 -18.78 25.95 -76.82
N PRO A 186 -19.96 26.62 -76.82
CA PRO A 186 -21.23 25.95 -76.58
C PRO A 186 -21.81 25.34 -77.87
N SER A 187 -22.07 24.04 -77.87
CA SER A 187 -22.97 23.40 -78.82
C SER A 187 -24.41 23.68 -78.37
N SER A 188 -25.20 24.37 -79.21
CA SER A 188 -26.57 24.82 -78.92
C SER A 188 -27.61 23.69 -78.94
N SER A 189 -27.32 22.57 -78.30
CA SER A 189 -28.19 21.40 -78.23
C SER A 189 -29.09 21.49 -76.99
N MET A 190 -30.39 21.26 -77.17
CA MET A 190 -31.38 21.29 -76.08
C MET A 190 -31.84 19.89 -75.71
N VAL A 191 -32.02 19.63 -74.42
CA VAL A 191 -32.50 18.35 -73.86
C VAL A 191 -33.68 18.60 -72.94
N LYS A 192 -34.67 17.70 -72.96
CA LYS A 192 -35.85 17.78 -72.12
C LYS A 192 -35.60 17.05 -70.80
N VAL A 193 -35.57 17.78 -69.69
CA VAL A 193 -35.41 17.23 -68.33
C VAL A 193 -36.60 17.68 -67.50
N ASP A 194 -37.29 16.75 -66.85
CA ASP A 194 -38.47 17.01 -66.00
C ASP A 194 -39.58 17.83 -66.70
N GLY A 195 -39.76 17.62 -68.01
CA GLY A 195 -40.78 18.29 -68.82
C GLY A 195 -40.35 19.64 -69.41
N GLU A 196 -39.21 20.19 -69.01
CA GLU A 196 -38.66 21.49 -69.44
C GLU A 196 -37.53 21.31 -70.47
N LEU A 197 -37.46 22.19 -71.48
CA LEU A 197 -36.42 22.17 -72.51
C LEU A 197 -35.25 23.06 -72.07
N ILE A 198 -34.11 22.47 -71.72
CA ILE A 198 -32.93 23.18 -71.19
C ILE A 198 -31.68 22.86 -72.00
N GLN A 199 -30.67 23.73 -71.91
CA GLN A 199 -29.38 23.49 -72.57
C GLN A 199 -28.68 22.28 -71.94
N VAL A 200 -27.94 21.52 -72.77
CA VAL A 200 -27.22 20.32 -72.31
C VAL A 200 -26.25 20.64 -71.17
N ASP A 201 -25.55 21.77 -71.23
CA ASP A 201 -24.61 22.20 -70.18
C ASP A 201 -25.31 22.47 -68.84
N ASP A 202 -26.50 23.08 -68.87
CA ASP A 202 -27.33 23.27 -67.68
C ASP A 202 -27.83 21.95 -67.09
N ALA A 203 -28.19 20.98 -67.95
CA ALA A 203 -28.58 19.65 -67.51
C ALA A 203 -27.41 18.90 -66.84
N ILE A 204 -26.21 19.00 -67.41
CA ILE A 204 -24.97 18.43 -66.84
C ILE A 204 -24.66 19.07 -65.49
N ASN A 205 -24.71 20.41 -65.39
CA ASN A 205 -24.48 21.13 -64.14
C ASN A 205 -25.48 20.74 -63.04
N ARG A 206 -26.78 20.54 -63.39
CA ARG A 206 -27.80 20.05 -62.44
C ARG A 206 -27.48 18.65 -61.92
N VAL A 207 -27.00 17.74 -62.78
CA VAL A 207 -26.60 16.39 -62.36
C VAL A 207 -25.38 16.45 -61.44
N HIS A 208 -24.34 17.19 -61.80
CA HIS A 208 -23.16 17.36 -60.96
C HIS A 208 -23.47 18.00 -59.59
N ALA A 209 -24.39 18.97 -59.54
CA ALA A 209 -24.86 19.57 -58.29
C ALA A 209 -25.59 18.55 -57.41
N LYS A 210 -26.53 17.78 -57.96
CA LYS A 210 -27.23 16.70 -57.24
C LYS A 210 -26.28 15.60 -56.78
N GLN A 211 -25.26 15.28 -57.60
CA GLN A 211 -24.24 14.28 -57.25
C GLN A 211 -23.39 14.76 -56.07
N SER A 212 -22.97 16.03 -56.09
CA SER A 212 -22.19 16.66 -55.02
C SER A 212 -22.98 16.73 -53.71
N GLU A 213 -24.27 17.05 -53.78
CA GLU A 213 -25.18 17.07 -52.63
C GLU A 213 -25.36 15.67 -52.02
N ASN A 214 -25.53 14.64 -52.84
CA ASN A 214 -25.63 13.24 -52.37
C ASN A 214 -24.36 12.76 -51.67
N VAL A 215 -23.17 13.12 -52.18
CA VAL A 215 -21.89 12.82 -51.54
C VAL A 215 -21.81 13.47 -50.16
N TYR A 216 -22.18 14.75 -50.06
CA TYR A 216 -22.20 15.48 -48.80
C TYR A 216 -23.18 14.89 -47.77
N ILE A 217 -24.39 14.50 -48.19
CA ILE A 217 -25.38 13.86 -47.32
C ILE A 217 -24.87 12.51 -46.80
N ASN A 218 -24.24 11.70 -47.65
CA ASN A 218 -23.65 10.42 -47.25
C ASN A 218 -22.49 10.56 -46.26
N GLU A 219 -21.62 11.56 -46.43
CA GLU A 219 -20.58 11.84 -45.44
C GLU A 219 -21.17 12.29 -44.09
N LEU A 220 -22.21 13.12 -44.10
CA LEU A 220 -22.90 13.58 -42.90
C LEU A 220 -23.57 12.44 -42.13
N THR A 221 -24.24 11.51 -42.82
CA THR A 221 -24.88 10.35 -42.17
C THR A 221 -23.83 9.43 -41.57
N HIS A 222 -22.74 9.12 -42.30
CA HIS A 222 -21.65 8.32 -41.78
C HIS A 222 -20.97 8.96 -40.56
N ARG A 223 -20.79 10.29 -40.57
CA ARG A 223 -20.26 11.05 -39.44
C ARG A 223 -21.16 10.95 -38.19
N LYS A 224 -22.48 11.07 -38.35
CA LYS A 224 -23.43 10.90 -37.24
C LYS A 224 -23.39 9.48 -36.66
N GLU A 225 -23.27 8.46 -37.50
CA GLU A 225 -23.18 7.06 -37.07
C GLU A 225 -21.88 6.76 -36.31
N THR A 226 -20.75 7.29 -36.81
CA THR A 226 -19.45 7.15 -36.16
C THR A 226 -19.43 7.89 -34.82
N GLU A 227 -20.01 9.09 -34.71
CA GLU A 227 -20.14 9.83 -33.45
C GLU A 227 -21.02 9.08 -32.42
N LYS A 228 -22.14 8.51 -32.86
CA LYS A 228 -23.00 7.69 -32.01
C LYS A 228 -22.27 6.44 -31.51
N SER A 229 -21.49 5.80 -32.38
CA SER A 229 -20.66 4.64 -32.03
C SER A 229 -19.54 5.02 -31.06
N LEU A 230 -18.89 6.17 -31.27
CA LEU A 230 -17.88 6.71 -30.37
C LEU A 230 -18.45 7.00 -28.97
N SER A 231 -19.66 7.54 -28.90
CA SER A 231 -20.35 7.77 -27.62
C SER A 231 -20.64 6.46 -26.88
N LYS A 232 -21.09 5.41 -27.58
CA LYS A 232 -21.30 4.08 -26.98
C LYS A 232 -19.99 3.46 -26.49
N ASN A 233 -18.91 3.57 -27.28
CA ASN A 233 -17.58 3.07 -26.90
C ASN A 233 -17.06 3.76 -25.64
N LYS A 234 -17.25 5.09 -25.49
CA LYS A 234 -16.89 5.82 -24.27
C LYS A 234 -17.62 5.28 -23.02
N GLU A 235 -18.92 4.98 -23.13
CA GLU A 235 -19.67 4.41 -22.01
C GLU A 235 -19.23 2.96 -21.70
N LEU A 236 -18.93 2.16 -22.72
CA LEU A 236 -18.40 0.81 -22.54
C LEU A 236 -17.04 0.83 -21.83
N GLU A 237 -16.14 1.73 -22.23
CA GLU A 237 -14.84 1.91 -21.56
C GLU A 237 -15.00 2.29 -20.09
N LYS A 238 -15.96 3.17 -19.77
CA LYS A 238 -16.27 3.55 -18.40
C LYS A 238 -16.75 2.35 -17.58
N MET A 239 -17.55 1.46 -18.18
CA MET A 239 -18.00 0.24 -17.54
C MET A 239 -16.85 -0.76 -17.34
N ILE A 240 -15.98 -0.93 -18.33
CA ILE A 240 -14.78 -1.78 -18.25
C ILE A 240 -13.89 -1.33 -17.09
N ARG A 241 -13.63 -0.01 -16.96
CA ARG A 241 -12.84 0.52 -15.83
C ARG A 241 -13.48 0.21 -14.48
N LYS A 242 -14.81 0.32 -14.36
CA LYS A 242 -15.53 -0.04 -13.13
C LYS A 242 -15.40 -1.53 -12.79
N LEU A 243 -15.50 -2.40 -13.79
CA LEU A 243 -15.34 -3.85 -13.60
C LEU A 243 -13.91 -4.22 -13.21
N GLN A 244 -12.92 -3.65 -13.89
CA GLN A 244 -11.49 -3.83 -13.56
C GLN A 244 -11.19 -3.38 -12.12
N TYR A 245 -11.82 -2.30 -11.66
CA TYR A 245 -11.71 -1.84 -10.28
C TYR A 245 -12.32 -2.83 -9.28
N LYS A 246 -13.56 -3.30 -9.53
CA LYS A 246 -14.19 -4.31 -8.67
C LYS A 246 -13.33 -5.59 -8.60
N TYR A 247 -12.78 -6.00 -9.73
CA TYR A 247 -11.90 -7.17 -9.79
C TYR A 247 -10.61 -6.97 -8.96
N SER A 248 -9.96 -5.82 -9.05
CA SER A 248 -8.74 -5.54 -8.30
C SER A 248 -8.96 -5.55 -6.78
N LEU A 249 -10.10 -5.00 -6.31
CA LEU A 249 -10.50 -5.07 -4.91
C LEU A 249 -10.73 -6.52 -4.44
N SER A 250 -11.44 -7.32 -5.23
CA SER A 250 -11.71 -8.73 -4.91
C SER A 250 -10.42 -9.55 -4.82
N VAL A 251 -9.48 -9.35 -5.76
CA VAL A 251 -8.18 -10.03 -5.75
C VAL A 251 -7.40 -9.66 -4.50
N GLU A 252 -7.42 -8.39 -4.09
CA GLU A 252 -6.71 -7.94 -2.89
C GLU A 252 -7.34 -8.49 -1.60
N ALA A 253 -8.68 -8.57 -1.53
CA ALA A 253 -9.38 -9.20 -0.42
C ALA A 253 -9.02 -10.68 -0.30
N LEU A 254 -8.99 -11.42 -1.41
CA LEU A 254 -8.59 -12.83 -1.44
C LEU A 254 -7.14 -13.05 -1.00
N ARG A 255 -6.22 -12.13 -1.33
CA ARG A 255 -4.83 -12.21 -0.84
C ARG A 255 -4.76 -12.10 0.67
N ARG A 256 -5.54 -11.19 1.27
CA ARG A 256 -5.59 -11.03 2.75
C ARG A 256 -6.14 -12.28 3.43
N LEU A 257 -7.26 -12.80 2.94
CA LEU A 257 -7.84 -14.04 3.48
C LEU A 257 -6.88 -15.23 3.37
N ARG A 258 -6.08 -15.30 2.30
CA ARG A 258 -5.04 -16.33 2.17
C ARG A 258 -3.93 -16.18 3.20
N GLN A 259 -3.50 -14.95 3.49
CA GLN A 259 -2.49 -14.68 4.51
C GLN A 259 -3.01 -15.03 5.90
N GLU A 260 -4.19 -14.54 6.26
CA GLU A 260 -4.85 -14.83 7.55
C GLU A 260 -5.05 -16.33 7.75
N ARG A 261 -5.47 -17.06 6.70
CA ARG A 261 -5.58 -18.52 6.74
C ARG A 261 -4.23 -19.20 7.02
N GLU A 262 -3.14 -18.68 6.46
CA GLU A 262 -1.82 -19.29 6.66
C GLU A 262 -1.24 -18.97 8.04
N GLU A 263 -1.49 -17.77 8.56
CA GLU A 263 -1.21 -17.39 9.95
C GLU A 263 -1.97 -18.29 10.94
N LEU A 264 -3.28 -18.46 10.76
CA LEU A 264 -4.10 -19.36 11.58
C LEU A 264 -3.64 -20.82 11.50
N LYS A 265 -3.15 -21.28 10.34
CA LYS A 265 -2.56 -22.62 10.23
C LYS A 265 -1.27 -22.76 11.03
N ILE A 266 -0.43 -21.72 11.08
CA ILE A 266 0.79 -21.72 11.89
C ILE A 266 0.40 -21.77 13.37
N GLU A 267 -0.52 -20.92 13.81
CA GLU A 267 -1.03 -20.92 15.20
C GLU A 267 -1.63 -22.29 15.57
N LEU A 268 -2.42 -22.89 14.69
CA LEU A 268 -2.99 -24.22 14.92
C LEU A 268 -1.89 -25.31 15.05
N ARG A 269 -0.82 -25.22 14.25
CA ARG A 269 0.34 -26.13 14.35
C ARG A 269 1.14 -25.92 15.64
N GLU A 270 1.24 -24.69 16.13
CA GLU A 270 1.91 -24.40 17.41
C GLU A 270 1.06 -24.85 18.59
N ALA A 271 -0.24 -24.57 18.56
CA ALA A 271 -1.19 -25.04 19.56
C ALA A 271 -1.25 -26.58 19.63
N SER A 272 -1.16 -27.27 18.49
CA SER A 272 -1.12 -28.74 18.46
C SER A 272 0.17 -29.31 19.03
N LYS A 273 1.32 -28.67 18.81
CA LYS A 273 2.60 -29.03 19.46
C LYS A 273 2.54 -28.85 20.98
N LEU A 274 1.99 -27.73 21.46
CA LEU A 274 1.77 -27.47 22.89
C LEU A 274 0.81 -28.49 23.53
N LYS A 275 -0.25 -28.89 22.81
CA LYS A 275 -1.17 -29.96 23.25
C LYS A 275 -0.51 -31.33 23.24
N SER A 276 0.30 -31.66 22.23
CA SER A 276 1.01 -32.94 22.14
C SER A 276 2.03 -33.13 23.27
N ASN A 277 2.70 -32.04 23.70
CA ASN A 277 3.66 -32.10 24.80
C ASN A 277 2.99 -32.23 26.19
N ARG A 278 1.68 -31.95 26.29
CA ARG A 278 0.89 -32.07 27.53
C ARG A 278 0.09 -33.38 27.63
N LYS A 279 0.00 -34.18 26.56
CA LYS A 279 -0.84 -35.38 26.51
C LYS A 279 -0.15 -36.67 27.01
N ASN A 280 1.14 -36.65 27.37
CA ASN A 280 1.90 -37.86 27.69
C ASN A 280 2.44 -37.96 29.13
N HIS A 281 2.01 -37.10 30.04
CA HIS A 281 2.45 -37.19 31.43
C HIS A 281 1.21 -37.34 32.30
N GLY A 282 1.15 -38.43 33.07
CA GLY A 282 0.18 -38.59 34.16
C GLY A 282 0.30 -37.45 35.18
N PRO A 283 -0.43 -37.51 36.30
CA PRO A 283 -0.28 -36.50 37.36
C PRO A 283 1.19 -36.32 37.72
N PRO A 284 1.69 -35.08 37.87
CA PRO A 284 3.02 -34.84 38.40
C PRO A 284 3.24 -35.63 39.69
N GLN A 285 4.40 -36.26 39.84
CA GLN A 285 4.62 -37.24 40.92
C GLN A 285 4.46 -36.65 42.33
N TYR A 286 4.71 -35.35 42.50
CA TYR A 286 4.51 -34.63 43.75
C TYR A 286 3.03 -34.35 44.09
N PHE A 287 2.08 -34.66 43.20
CA PHE A 287 0.65 -34.68 43.50
C PHE A 287 0.18 -36.04 44.01
N LEU A 288 0.99 -37.09 43.88
CA LEU A 288 0.65 -38.43 44.30
C LEU A 288 0.98 -38.61 45.79
N CYS A 289 0.02 -39.18 46.52
CA CYS A 289 0.21 -39.57 47.90
C CYS A 289 1.18 -40.76 47.98
N PRO A 290 2.23 -40.70 48.80
CA PRO A 290 3.14 -41.84 48.97
C PRO A 290 2.48 -43.12 49.50
N ILE A 291 1.37 -43.02 50.24
CA ILE A 291 0.66 -44.17 50.82
C ILE A 291 -0.31 -44.78 49.81
N THR A 292 -1.20 -43.97 49.23
CA THR A 292 -2.27 -44.45 48.34
C THR A 292 -1.82 -44.57 46.89
N GLN A 293 -0.73 -43.89 46.51
CA GLN A 293 -0.26 -43.75 45.12
C GLN A 293 -1.25 -43.04 44.18
N ASP A 294 -2.28 -42.41 44.74
CA ASP A 294 -3.29 -41.63 44.02
C ASP A 294 -3.08 -40.13 44.21
N VAL A 295 -3.69 -39.32 43.34
CA VAL A 295 -3.67 -37.85 43.46
C VAL A 295 -4.35 -37.43 44.76
N MET A 296 -3.65 -36.62 45.56
CA MET A 296 -4.17 -36.15 46.85
C MET A 296 -5.36 -35.19 46.67
N GLU A 297 -6.47 -35.46 47.34
CA GLU A 297 -7.61 -34.54 47.46
C GLU A 297 -7.44 -33.63 48.69
N ASP A 298 -6.93 -34.20 49.79
CA ASP A 298 -6.66 -33.48 51.03
C ASP A 298 -5.20 -33.65 51.50
N PRO A 299 -4.24 -32.92 50.88
CA PRO A 299 -2.83 -33.06 51.22
C PRO A 299 -2.50 -32.49 52.61
N HIS A 300 -1.87 -33.31 53.46
CA HIS A 300 -1.39 -32.98 54.80
C HIS A 300 0.10 -33.27 54.97
N VAL A 301 0.84 -32.32 55.55
CA VAL A 301 2.26 -32.43 55.85
C VAL A 301 2.46 -33.08 57.22
N ALA A 302 3.31 -34.11 57.28
CA ALA A 302 3.73 -34.74 58.53
C ALA A 302 5.07 -34.16 59.03
N ALA A 303 5.50 -34.58 60.22
CA ALA A 303 6.70 -34.06 60.90
C ALA A 303 8.02 -34.24 60.15
N ASP A 304 8.06 -35.16 59.18
CA ASP A 304 9.20 -35.41 58.29
C ASP A 304 9.23 -34.49 57.06
N GLY A 305 8.23 -33.62 56.90
CA GLY A 305 8.10 -32.69 55.79
C GLY A 305 7.50 -33.29 54.52
N PHE A 306 7.14 -34.58 54.51
CA PHE A 306 6.43 -35.19 53.40
C PHE A 306 4.94 -34.90 53.48
N THR A 307 4.28 -34.88 52.32
CA THR A 307 2.85 -34.63 52.20
C THR A 307 2.13 -35.92 51.80
N TYR A 308 0.99 -36.17 52.43
CA TYR A 308 0.18 -37.38 52.27
C TYR A 308 -1.29 -37.02 52.12
N GLU A 309 -2.10 -37.94 51.60
CA GLU A 309 -3.55 -37.86 51.71
C GLU A 309 -3.99 -37.90 53.18
N GLY A 310 -4.83 -36.96 53.60
CA GLY A 310 -5.17 -36.69 54.99
C GLY A 310 -5.74 -37.90 55.71
N GLU A 311 -6.72 -38.57 55.08
CA GLU A 311 -7.31 -39.79 55.65
C GLU A 311 -6.30 -40.93 55.74
N ALA A 312 -5.42 -41.06 54.74
CA ALA A 312 -4.45 -42.15 54.67
C ALA A 312 -3.38 -42.05 55.76
N ILE A 313 -2.84 -40.85 56.00
CA ILE A 313 -1.84 -40.61 57.05
C ILE A 313 -2.47 -40.62 58.45
N SER A 314 -3.71 -40.15 58.59
CA SER A 314 -4.43 -40.25 59.87
C SER A 314 -4.68 -41.71 60.25
N SER A 315 -5.16 -42.52 59.29
CA SER A 315 -5.38 -43.96 59.50
C SER A 315 -4.07 -44.72 59.77
N TRP A 316 -2.93 -44.27 59.22
CA TRP A 316 -1.61 -44.81 59.54
C TRP A 316 -1.26 -44.62 61.03
N PHE A 317 -1.50 -43.43 61.58
CA PHE A 317 -1.26 -43.17 63.00
C PHE A 317 -2.28 -43.85 63.93
N GLU A 318 -3.55 -43.93 63.52
CA GLU A 318 -4.59 -44.65 64.28
C GLU A 318 -4.30 -46.14 64.42
N ARG A 319 -3.60 -46.75 63.45
CA ARG A 319 -3.10 -48.13 63.53
C ARG A 319 -1.89 -48.31 64.47
N GLY A 320 -1.45 -47.23 65.14
CA GLY A 320 -0.36 -47.27 66.12
C GLY A 320 1.03 -47.08 65.53
N HIS A 321 1.16 -46.69 64.27
CA HIS A 321 2.46 -46.41 63.67
C HIS A 321 2.96 -45.01 64.08
N GLU A 322 4.21 -44.92 64.54
CA GLU A 322 4.90 -43.64 64.83
C GLU A 322 6.00 -43.33 63.81
N THR A 323 5.98 -43.97 62.65
CA THR A 323 7.02 -43.86 61.61
C THR A 323 6.50 -43.13 60.38
N SER A 324 7.43 -42.51 59.64
CA SER A 324 7.21 -41.94 58.33
C SER A 324 6.83 -43.04 57.33
N PRO A 325 5.67 -42.96 56.66
CA PRO A 325 5.33 -43.91 55.60
C PRO A 325 6.29 -43.87 54.40
N MET A 326 7.02 -42.76 54.21
CA MET A 326 7.94 -42.60 53.08
C MET A 326 9.35 -43.12 53.37
N THR A 327 9.83 -42.92 54.60
CA THR A 327 11.23 -43.23 54.96
C THR A 327 11.37 -44.31 56.01
N ASN A 328 10.26 -44.76 56.60
CA ASN A 328 10.19 -45.71 57.71
C ASN A 328 10.99 -45.30 58.97
N LYS A 329 11.33 -44.01 59.10
CA LYS A 329 11.99 -43.46 60.28
C LYS A 329 10.95 -42.98 61.29
N ARG A 330 11.26 -43.08 62.59
CA ARG A 330 10.37 -42.58 63.65
C ARG A 330 10.16 -41.07 63.51
N LEU A 331 8.91 -40.64 63.56
CA LEU A 331 8.53 -39.23 63.49
C LEU A 331 8.71 -38.57 64.87
N PRO A 332 9.15 -37.29 64.93
CA PRO A 332 9.17 -36.53 66.18
C PRO A 332 7.80 -36.36 66.82
N HIS A 333 6.74 -36.27 66.02
CA HIS A 333 5.35 -36.14 66.44
C HIS A 333 4.39 -36.59 65.34
N THR A 334 3.13 -36.84 65.70
CA THR A 334 2.04 -37.23 64.78
C THR A 334 1.14 -36.07 64.35
N CYS A 335 1.49 -34.83 64.72
CA CYS A 335 0.75 -33.65 64.27
C CYS A 335 0.80 -33.50 62.74
N LEU A 336 -0.36 -33.24 62.14
CA LEU A 336 -0.56 -33.06 60.70
C LEU A 336 -0.97 -31.61 60.40
N VAL A 337 -0.36 -31.02 59.38
CA VAL A 337 -0.65 -29.65 58.94
C VAL A 337 -1.22 -29.68 57.52
N PRO A 338 -2.42 -29.14 57.26
CA PRO A 338 -2.97 -29.07 55.92
C PRO A 338 -2.07 -28.28 54.95
N ASN A 339 -1.74 -28.87 53.80
CA ASN A 339 -0.99 -28.21 52.73
C ASN A 339 -1.94 -27.54 51.73
N LEU A 340 -2.51 -26.41 52.13
CA LEU A 340 -3.49 -25.68 51.32
C LEU A 340 -2.93 -25.24 49.96
N ALA A 341 -1.64 -24.89 49.90
CA ALA A 341 -0.98 -24.51 48.65
C ALA A 341 -0.93 -25.68 47.64
N LEU A 342 -0.56 -26.88 48.10
CA LEU A 342 -0.57 -28.07 47.25
C LEU A 342 -2.00 -28.45 46.85
N ARG A 343 -2.96 -28.31 47.76
CA ARG A 343 -4.38 -28.56 47.48
C ARG A 343 -4.88 -27.67 46.34
N SER A 344 -4.60 -26.36 46.39
CA SER A 344 -4.94 -25.43 45.30
C SER A 344 -4.26 -25.79 43.98
N ALA A 345 -2.97 -26.14 44.00
CA ALA A 345 -2.23 -26.53 42.80
C ALA A 345 -2.80 -27.80 42.13
N ILE A 346 -3.20 -28.79 42.92
CA ILE A 346 -3.85 -30.02 42.43
C ILE A 346 -5.20 -29.70 41.81
N GLN A 347 -6.01 -28.85 42.45
CA GLN A 347 -7.31 -28.44 41.92
C GLN A 347 -7.21 -27.71 40.59
N GLU A 348 -6.25 -26.79 40.45
CA GLU A 348 -5.97 -26.10 39.17
C GLU A 348 -5.58 -27.10 38.08
N TRP A 349 -4.73 -28.07 38.40
CA TRP A 349 -4.33 -29.12 37.46
C TRP A 349 -5.50 -30.01 37.03
N LEU A 350 -6.38 -30.39 37.95
CA LEU A 350 -7.60 -31.16 37.65
C LEU A 350 -8.57 -30.39 36.75
N GLN A 351 -8.76 -29.09 36.99
CA GLN A 351 -9.61 -28.23 36.15
C GLN A 351 -9.03 -28.09 34.74
N ALA A 352 -7.73 -27.82 34.62
CA ALA A 352 -7.04 -27.75 33.34
C ALA A 352 -7.14 -29.07 32.56
N SER A 353 -7.13 -30.20 33.26
CA SER A 353 -7.24 -31.54 32.67
C SER A 353 -8.66 -31.90 32.22
N LYS A 354 -9.71 -31.39 32.89
CA LYS A 354 -11.12 -31.56 32.49
C LYS A 354 -11.45 -30.74 31.23
N LEU A 355 -11.00 -29.49 31.16
CA LEU A 355 -11.19 -28.60 30.00
C LEU A 355 -10.46 -29.06 28.71
N MET A 356 -9.64 -30.12 28.79
CA MET A 356 -8.96 -30.72 27.63
C MET A 356 -9.66 -31.99 27.09
N LYS A 357 -10.68 -32.50 27.79
CA LYS A 357 -11.44 -33.70 27.39
C LYS A 357 -12.77 -33.38 26.69
N ASP A 358 -13.29 -32.17 26.85
CA ASP A 358 -14.42 -31.60 26.09
C ASP A 358 -13.92 -30.81 24.88
#